data_AF-A0A3A9BS81-F1
#
_entry.id   AF-A0A3A9BS81-F1
#
_cell.length_a   1.000
_cell.length_b   1.000
_cell.length_c   1.000
_cell.angle_alpha   90.00
_cell.angle_beta   90.00
_cell.angle_gamma   90.00
#
_symmetry.space_group_name_H-M   'P 1'
#
loop_
_entity.id
_entity.type
_entity.pdbx_description
1 polymer ?
#
loop_
_entity_poly.entity_id
_entity_poly.type
_entity_poly.pdbx_seq_one_letter_code
_entity_poly.pdbx_strand_id
1 'polypeptide(L)'
;KDDFPDIDTQAIREGLEKAGIVDGQLVDETALENDPFIQQVMGDVETLTGGNPPEPGKASGKQSEIDKSNAVNYHISFNEAENTGKGFAPKEKFRQNVEAIRTLEKIESERRTATPEEQEVLAKYVGWGGLADAFDSSKANWANEYQELKSLLSPEEYASARESTLNAHYTSPVIIQAIYDAVGKMGFARGNVLDPAAGIGNFYGCLPEEMKGSRLYGAELDGITGRIAKQLYPHADIQITGFENTTYPNDFFDVA
;
A
#
# COMPACT_ATOMS: atom_id res chain seq x y z
N LYS A 1 3.10 -29.12 -27.74
CA LYS A 1 4.39 -28.81 -28.39
C LYS A 1 4.01 -28.05 -29.64
N ASP A 2 3.91 -26.73 -29.52
CA ASP A 2 3.57 -25.88 -30.65
C ASP A 2 4.89 -25.51 -31.33
N ASP A 3 5.21 -26.23 -32.40
CA ASP A 3 6.29 -25.86 -33.32
C ASP A 3 5.71 -24.82 -34.28
N PHE A 4 6.14 -23.57 -34.15
CA PHE A 4 5.89 -22.51 -35.14
C PHE A 4 6.97 -22.61 -36.23
N PRO A 5 6.71 -23.23 -37.39
CA PRO A 5 7.76 -23.54 -38.37
C PRO A 5 8.18 -22.31 -39.21
N ASP A 6 7.43 -21.21 -39.09
CA ASP A 6 7.52 -20.07 -40.01
C ASP A 6 8.14 -18.82 -39.38
N ILE A 7 8.72 -18.94 -38.17
CA ILE A 7 9.37 -17.81 -37.50
C ILE A 7 10.86 -17.82 -37.85
N ASP A 8 11.27 -16.92 -38.73
CA ASP A 8 12.68 -16.64 -38.98
C ASP A 8 13.28 -15.88 -37.79
N THR A 9 13.74 -16.64 -36.79
CA THR A 9 14.34 -16.11 -35.57
C THR A 9 15.60 -15.28 -35.83
N GLN A 10 16.27 -15.50 -36.97
CA GLN A 10 17.47 -14.75 -37.33
C GLN A 10 17.09 -13.37 -37.88
N ALA A 11 16.10 -13.32 -38.78
CA ALA A 11 15.55 -12.05 -39.27
C ALA A 11 14.97 -11.20 -38.12
N ILE A 12 14.32 -11.83 -37.14
CA ILE A 12 13.82 -11.14 -35.94
C ILE A 12 14.96 -10.58 -35.10
N ARG A 13 16.01 -11.37 -34.85
CA ARG A 13 17.18 -10.91 -34.09
C ARG A 13 17.88 -9.74 -34.80
N GLU A 14 18.11 -9.84 -36.11
CA GLU A 14 18.71 -8.75 -36.90
C GLU A 14 17.84 -7.49 -36.92
N GLY A 15 16.51 -7.65 -36.90
CA GLY A 15 15.56 -6.54 -36.78
C GLY A 15 15.62 -5.86 -35.42
N LEU A 16 15.66 -6.63 -34.34
CA LEU A 16 15.77 -6.12 -32.96
C LEU A 16 17.11 -5.43 -32.73
N GLU A 17 18.22 -5.98 -33.23
CA GLU A 17 19.54 -5.37 -33.14
C GLU A 17 19.60 -4.02 -33.87
N LYS A 18 18.97 -3.91 -35.04
CA LYS A 18 18.84 -2.62 -35.76
C LYS A 18 17.97 -1.60 -35.03
N ALA A 19 17.01 -2.07 -34.24
CA ALA A 19 16.19 -1.24 -33.36
C ALA A 19 16.87 -0.95 -32.00
N GLY A 20 18.15 -1.31 -31.84
CA GLY A 20 18.92 -1.05 -30.61
C GLY A 20 18.61 -2.01 -29.46
N ILE A 21 17.95 -3.15 -29.72
CA ILE A 21 17.57 -4.15 -28.72
C ILE A 21 18.47 -5.38 -28.89
N VAL A 22 19.33 -5.63 -27.90
CA VAL A 22 20.22 -6.80 -27.85
C VAL A 22 19.87 -7.60 -26.60
N ASP A 23 19.62 -8.91 -26.76
CA ASP A 23 19.26 -9.81 -25.65
C ASP A 23 18.07 -9.32 -24.79
N GLY A 24 17.12 -8.63 -25.42
CA GLY A 24 15.94 -8.08 -24.75
C GLY A 24 16.20 -6.81 -23.94
N GLN A 25 17.41 -6.24 -24.01
CA GLN A 25 17.76 -4.97 -23.41
C GLN A 25 17.94 -3.90 -24.47
N LEU A 26 17.39 -2.71 -24.20
CA LEU A 26 17.63 -1.53 -25.01
C LEU A 26 19.04 -1.02 -24.74
N VAL A 27 19.91 -1.13 -25.74
CA VAL A 27 21.32 -0.72 -25.64
C VAL A 27 21.61 0.56 -26.42
N ASP A 28 20.69 0.99 -27.28
CA ASP A 28 20.74 2.27 -27.99
C ASP A 28 19.36 2.95 -27.96
N GLU A 29 19.17 3.89 -27.04
CA GLU A 29 17.92 4.66 -26.90
C GLU A 29 17.58 5.46 -28.16
N THR A 30 18.60 5.90 -28.92
CA THR A 30 18.40 6.70 -30.14
C THR A 30 17.94 5.86 -31.32
N ALA A 31 18.16 4.54 -31.29
CA ALA A 31 17.68 3.63 -32.33
C ALA A 31 16.15 3.42 -32.26
N LEU A 32 15.57 3.44 -31.05
CA LEU A 32 14.13 3.31 -30.87
C LEU A 32 13.37 4.57 -31.31
N GLU A 33 13.94 5.75 -31.09
CA GLU A 33 13.36 7.04 -31.51
C GLU A 33 13.34 7.22 -33.04
N ASN A 34 14.24 6.53 -33.75
CA ASN A 34 14.35 6.56 -35.21
C ASN A 34 13.65 5.38 -35.88
N ASP A 35 13.04 4.47 -35.12
CA ASP A 35 12.30 3.34 -35.67
C ASP A 35 11.05 3.83 -36.42
N PRO A 36 10.87 3.47 -37.71
CA PRO A 36 9.75 3.96 -38.52
C PRO A 36 8.37 3.59 -37.97
N PHE A 37 8.25 2.43 -37.33
CA PHE A 37 6.99 2.00 -36.71
C PHE A 37 6.71 2.80 -35.44
N ILE A 38 7.72 3.04 -34.60
CA ILE A 38 7.58 3.88 -33.40
C ILE A 38 7.23 5.32 -33.77
N GLN A 39 7.89 5.92 -34.77
CA GLN A 39 7.54 7.28 -35.22
C GLN A 39 6.13 7.38 -35.77
N GLN A 40 5.66 6.34 -36.46
CA GLN A 40 4.29 6.31 -36.96
C GLN A 40 3.27 6.18 -35.82
N VAL A 41 3.52 5.31 -34.84
CA VAL A 41 2.68 5.19 -33.64
C VAL A 41 2.64 6.51 -32.86
N MET A 42 3.78 7.18 -32.70
CA MET A 42 3.85 8.48 -32.03
C MET A 42 3.10 9.56 -32.79
N GLY A 43 3.23 9.61 -34.12
CA GLY A 43 2.47 10.53 -34.96
C GLY A 43 0.95 10.28 -34.92
N ASP A 44 0.53 9.02 -34.89
CA ASP A 44 -0.88 8.65 -34.77
C ASP A 44 -1.46 9.07 -33.40
N VAL A 45 -0.67 8.91 -32.32
CA VAL A 45 -1.03 9.38 -30.98
C VAL A 45 -1.15 10.91 -30.94
N GLU A 46 -0.21 11.65 -31.52
CA GLU A 46 -0.25 13.12 -31.58
C GLU A 46 -1.46 13.65 -32.36
N THR A 47 -1.87 12.91 -33.40
CA THR A 47 -3.04 13.24 -34.21
C THR A 47 -4.34 12.99 -33.43
N LEU A 48 -4.37 11.99 -32.55
CA LEU A 48 -5.51 11.66 -31.69
C LEU A 48 -5.62 12.57 -30.46
N THR A 49 -4.50 13.07 -29.93
CA THR A 49 -4.48 13.88 -28.70
C THR A 49 -4.44 15.39 -28.95
N GLY A 50 -4.39 15.83 -30.20
CA GLY A 50 -4.41 17.25 -30.55
C GLY A 50 -3.15 17.99 -30.11
N GLY A 51 -2.01 17.67 -30.74
CA GLY A 51 -0.89 18.59 -30.93
C GLY A 51 -0.22 19.22 -29.70
N ASN A 52 0.55 18.41 -28.97
CA ASN A 52 1.93 18.66 -28.52
C ASN A 52 2.28 17.56 -27.48
N PRO A 53 3.32 16.75 -27.69
CA PRO A 53 3.78 15.83 -26.64
C PRO A 53 4.32 16.67 -25.47
N PRO A 54 3.92 16.41 -24.22
CA PRO A 54 4.52 17.08 -23.08
C PRO A 54 5.99 16.68 -22.98
N GLU A 55 6.88 17.65 -22.84
CA GLU A 55 8.29 17.40 -22.47
C GLU A 55 8.32 16.49 -21.23
N PRO A 56 9.22 15.48 -21.17
CA PRO A 56 9.38 14.63 -20.00
C PRO A 56 10.05 15.45 -18.88
N GLY A 57 9.25 16.25 -18.19
CA GLY A 57 9.72 17.12 -17.13
C GLY A 57 8.68 18.17 -16.73
N LYS A 58 8.01 17.93 -15.60
CA LYS A 58 7.07 18.84 -14.90
C LYS A 58 5.64 18.90 -15.44
N ALA A 59 4.92 17.81 -15.28
CA ALA A 59 3.50 17.87 -14.92
C ALA A 59 3.32 17.48 -13.45
N SER A 60 3.88 18.28 -12.52
CA SER A 60 3.37 18.25 -11.13
C SER A 60 2.12 19.11 -11.11
N GLY A 61 1.02 18.54 -11.61
CA GLY A 61 -0.29 18.99 -11.17
C GLY A 61 -0.35 18.70 -9.68
N LYS A 62 -0.17 19.70 -8.82
CA LYS A 62 -0.56 19.59 -7.42
C LYS A 62 -2.05 19.28 -7.43
N GLN A 63 -2.41 18.00 -7.29
CA GLN A 63 -3.76 17.60 -6.95
C GLN A 63 -4.15 18.41 -5.71
N SER A 64 -5.33 19.02 -5.73
CA SER A 64 -5.86 19.76 -4.59
C SER A 64 -5.77 18.88 -3.34
N GLU A 65 -5.12 19.37 -2.28
CA GLU A 65 -5.03 18.64 -1.02
C GLU A 65 -6.43 18.27 -0.51
N ILE A 66 -6.60 17.04 -0.05
CA ILE A 66 -7.85 16.57 0.56
C ILE A 66 -8.10 17.38 1.83
N ASP A 67 -9.29 17.95 1.97
CA ASP A 67 -9.68 18.67 3.18
C ASP A 67 -9.80 17.68 4.36
N LYS A 68 -8.92 17.85 5.34
CA LYS A 68 -8.86 17.05 6.57
C LYS A 68 -9.43 17.79 7.80
N SER A 69 -9.99 18.99 7.63
CA SER A 69 -10.39 19.86 8.74
C SER A 69 -11.38 19.22 9.72
N ASN A 70 -12.27 18.35 9.23
CA ASN A 70 -13.26 17.62 10.03
C ASN A 70 -12.89 16.14 10.25
N ALA A 71 -11.73 15.69 9.77
CA ALA A 71 -11.31 14.31 9.92
C ALA A 71 -10.88 14.04 11.36
N VAL A 72 -11.12 12.83 11.86
CA VAL A 72 -10.75 12.42 13.22
C VAL A 72 -9.93 11.15 13.16
N ASN A 73 -8.97 11.02 14.08
CA ASN A 73 -8.26 9.77 14.25
C ASN A 73 -9.21 8.72 14.81
N TYR A 74 -9.18 7.53 14.24
CA TYR A 74 -9.88 6.37 14.75
C TYR A 74 -9.36 6.01 16.15
N HIS A 75 -10.24 5.49 17.01
CA HIS A 75 -9.89 5.08 18.35
C HIS A 75 -10.39 3.65 18.58
N ILE A 76 -9.46 2.74 18.89
CA ILE A 76 -9.78 1.33 19.10
C ILE A 76 -10.43 1.18 20.48
N SER A 77 -11.65 0.65 20.53
CA SER A 77 -12.37 0.46 21.79
C SER A 77 -11.92 -0.79 22.54
N PHE A 78 -12.09 -0.81 23.86
CA PHE A 78 -11.70 -1.93 24.72
C PHE A 78 -12.40 -3.26 24.36
N ASN A 79 -13.63 -3.20 23.85
CA ASN A 79 -14.37 -4.40 23.42
C ASN A 79 -13.82 -5.00 22.13
N GLU A 80 -13.23 -4.18 21.25
CA GLU A 80 -12.54 -4.64 20.04
C GLU A 80 -11.17 -5.23 20.40
N ALA A 81 -10.46 -4.64 21.37
CA ALA A 81 -9.21 -5.15 21.91
C ALA A 81 -9.28 -6.61 22.38
N GLU A 82 -10.35 -6.97 23.11
CA GLU A 82 -10.57 -8.34 23.60
C GLU A 82 -10.96 -9.33 22.49
N ASN A 83 -11.64 -8.88 21.43
CA ASN A 83 -12.09 -9.75 20.34
C ASN A 83 -11.02 -9.99 19.27
N THR A 84 -10.11 -9.03 19.05
CA THR A 84 -8.97 -9.18 18.14
C THR A 84 -8.05 -10.33 18.55
N GLY A 85 -8.00 -10.70 19.84
CA GLY A 85 -7.23 -11.83 20.37
C GLY A 85 -7.86 -13.22 20.18
N LYS A 86 -9.15 -13.33 19.83
CA LYS A 86 -9.84 -14.64 19.69
C LYS A 86 -9.64 -15.31 18.34
N GLY A 87 -9.01 -14.61 17.39
CA GLY A 87 -8.72 -15.12 16.05
C GLY A 87 -9.98 -15.36 15.24
N PHE A 88 -10.20 -14.57 14.20
CA PHE A 88 -11.21 -14.90 13.20
C PHE A 88 -10.79 -16.16 12.43
N ALA A 89 -11.78 -16.93 11.99
CA ALA A 89 -11.55 -18.01 11.02
C ALA A 89 -10.83 -17.43 9.78
N PRO A 90 -9.90 -18.15 9.12
CA PRO A 90 -9.14 -17.62 8.00
C PRO A 90 -9.99 -16.97 6.90
N LYS A 91 -11.14 -17.56 6.55
CA LYS A 91 -12.06 -17.00 5.55
C LYS A 91 -12.85 -15.78 6.02
N GLU A 92 -12.96 -15.55 7.32
CA GLU A 92 -13.54 -14.31 7.87
C GLU A 92 -12.51 -13.18 7.78
N LYS A 93 -11.25 -13.43 8.17
CA LYS A 93 -10.14 -12.47 7.98
C LYS A 93 -10.02 -12.03 6.52
N PHE A 94 -10.05 -13.02 5.62
CA PHE A 94 -10.00 -12.77 4.19
C PHE A 94 -11.10 -11.80 3.73
N ARG A 95 -12.36 -12.06 4.13
CA ARG A 95 -13.51 -11.22 3.76
C ARG A 95 -13.37 -9.80 4.31
N GLN A 96 -12.96 -9.67 5.57
CA GLN A 96 -12.73 -8.35 6.20
C GLN A 96 -11.61 -7.58 5.48
N ASN A 97 -10.51 -8.24 5.11
CA ASN A 97 -9.43 -7.59 4.37
C ASN A 97 -9.90 -7.10 2.99
N VAL A 98 -10.63 -7.95 2.25
CA VAL A 98 -11.18 -7.59 0.93
C VAL A 98 -12.17 -6.42 1.03
N GLU A 99 -13.04 -6.42 2.05
CA GLU A 99 -13.98 -5.32 2.28
C GLU A 99 -13.26 -4.01 2.59
N ALA A 100 -12.21 -4.06 3.43
CA ALA A 100 -11.38 -2.90 3.74
C ALA A 100 -10.66 -2.35 2.50
N ILE A 101 -10.09 -3.21 1.64
CA ILE A 101 -9.42 -2.79 0.40
C ILE A 101 -10.40 -2.10 -0.55
N ARG A 102 -11.57 -2.70 -0.78
CA ARG A 102 -12.61 -2.08 -1.63
C ARG A 102 -13.08 -0.73 -1.08
N THR A 103 -13.18 -0.63 0.25
CA THR A 103 -13.55 0.61 0.93
C THR A 103 -12.47 1.67 0.76
N LEU A 104 -11.21 1.30 0.92
CA LEU A 104 -10.06 2.17 0.65
C LEU A 104 -10.08 2.70 -0.78
N GLU A 105 -10.18 1.82 -1.78
CA GLU A 105 -10.22 2.21 -3.20
C GLU A 105 -11.36 3.18 -3.50
N LYS A 106 -12.54 2.93 -2.92
CA LYS A 106 -13.69 3.84 -3.04
C LYS A 106 -13.35 5.22 -2.48
N ILE A 107 -12.86 5.30 -1.24
CA ILE A 107 -12.50 6.57 -0.59
C ILE A 107 -11.47 7.34 -1.43
N GLU A 108 -10.45 6.65 -1.94
CA GLU A 108 -9.38 7.25 -2.75
C GLU A 108 -9.89 7.72 -4.11
N SER A 109 -10.77 6.95 -4.75
CA SER A 109 -11.40 7.34 -6.02
C SER A 109 -12.30 8.59 -5.85
N GLU A 110 -12.94 8.72 -4.69
CA GLU A 110 -13.78 9.86 -4.31
C GLU A 110 -12.96 11.05 -3.77
N ARG A 111 -11.63 10.89 -3.60
CA ARG A 111 -10.69 11.92 -3.13
C ARG A 111 -11.12 12.60 -1.83
N ARG A 112 -11.50 11.81 -0.85
CA ARG A 112 -11.93 12.29 0.48
C ARG A 112 -11.28 11.50 1.61
N THR A 113 -11.59 11.90 2.85
CA THR A 113 -11.29 11.12 4.04
C THR A 113 -12.40 10.11 4.31
N ALA A 114 -12.06 9.03 5.02
CA ALA A 114 -13.02 8.03 5.49
C ALA A 114 -14.10 8.66 6.39
N THR A 115 -15.35 8.20 6.26
CA THR A 115 -16.38 8.48 7.29
C THR A 115 -16.14 7.60 8.52
N PRO A 116 -16.76 7.90 9.68
CA PRO A 116 -16.63 7.03 10.86
C PRO A 116 -16.99 5.57 10.58
N GLU A 117 -18.06 5.32 9.82
CA GLU A 117 -18.51 3.96 9.46
C GLU A 117 -17.50 3.26 8.55
N GLU A 118 -16.85 4.00 7.66
CA GLU A 118 -15.80 3.44 6.81
C GLU A 118 -14.51 3.20 7.60
N GLN A 119 -14.19 4.03 8.60
CA GLN A 119 -13.08 3.75 9.52
C GLN A 119 -13.29 2.43 10.28
N GLU A 120 -14.52 2.10 10.69
CA GLU A 120 -14.82 0.80 11.30
C GLU A 120 -14.59 -0.40 10.36
N VAL A 121 -14.79 -0.21 9.05
CA VAL A 121 -14.50 -1.24 8.05
C VAL A 121 -12.99 -1.37 7.85
N LEU A 122 -12.29 -0.24 7.71
CA LEU A 122 -10.85 -0.20 7.55
C LEU A 122 -10.09 -0.78 8.75
N ALA A 123 -10.57 -0.52 9.98
CA ALA A 123 -9.97 -1.00 11.22
C ALA A 123 -10.02 -2.54 11.37
N LYS A 124 -10.88 -3.23 10.61
CA LYS A 124 -10.95 -4.70 10.58
C LYS A 124 -9.90 -5.35 9.69
N TYR A 125 -9.11 -4.56 8.96
CA TYR A 125 -8.01 -5.10 8.17
C TYR A 125 -6.93 -5.68 9.10
N VAL A 126 -6.70 -6.99 9.03
CA VAL A 126 -5.76 -7.71 9.90
C VAL A 126 -4.50 -8.18 9.18
N GLY A 127 -4.33 -7.76 7.92
CA GLY A 127 -3.22 -8.20 7.07
C GLY A 127 -3.33 -9.66 6.66
N TRP A 128 -2.29 -10.17 5.99
CA TRP A 128 -2.31 -11.49 5.34
C TRP A 128 -1.68 -12.60 6.15
N GLY A 129 -1.26 -12.31 7.40
CA GLY A 129 -0.63 -13.26 8.31
C GLY A 129 -1.47 -14.54 8.48
N GLY A 130 -0.91 -15.68 8.07
CA GLY A 130 -1.58 -16.98 8.13
C GLY A 130 -2.66 -17.22 7.06
N LEU A 131 -2.72 -16.39 6.00
CA LEU A 131 -3.65 -16.54 4.87
C LEU A 131 -2.94 -17.01 3.58
N ALA A 132 -1.81 -17.71 3.69
CA ALA A 132 -1.03 -18.17 2.53
C ALA A 132 -1.85 -19.00 1.53
N ASP A 133 -2.83 -19.78 2.00
CA ASP A 133 -3.71 -20.58 1.14
C ASP A 133 -4.55 -19.72 0.17
N ALA A 134 -4.87 -18.46 0.52
CA ALA A 134 -5.58 -17.55 -0.38
C ALA A 134 -4.74 -17.13 -1.60
N PHE A 135 -3.42 -17.32 -1.55
CA PHE A 135 -2.48 -17.00 -2.61
C PHE A 135 -2.00 -18.24 -3.38
N ASP A 136 -2.55 -19.42 -3.07
CA ASP A 136 -2.16 -20.70 -3.68
C ASP A 136 -3.23 -21.17 -4.68
N SER A 137 -2.93 -21.07 -5.98
CA SER A 137 -3.82 -21.48 -7.06
C SER A 137 -4.13 -22.97 -7.09
N SER A 138 -3.35 -23.80 -6.38
CA SER A 138 -3.58 -25.25 -6.29
C SER A 138 -4.58 -25.64 -5.20
N LYS A 139 -4.95 -24.72 -4.30
CA LYS A 139 -5.87 -24.99 -3.19
C LYS A 139 -7.32 -24.88 -3.64
N ALA A 140 -7.93 -26.02 -3.99
CA ALA A 140 -9.32 -26.07 -4.45
C ALA A 140 -10.33 -25.41 -3.48
N ASN A 141 -10.11 -25.49 -2.16
CA ASN A 141 -10.97 -24.88 -1.14
C ASN A 141 -10.79 -23.36 -1.00
N TRP A 142 -9.82 -22.76 -1.70
CA TRP A 142 -9.52 -21.32 -1.75
C TRP A 142 -9.56 -20.76 -3.18
N ALA A 143 -10.04 -21.54 -4.16
CA ALA A 143 -10.00 -21.15 -5.57
C ALA A 143 -10.74 -19.82 -5.84
N ASN A 144 -11.86 -19.58 -5.16
CA ASN A 144 -12.62 -18.33 -5.30
C ASN A 144 -11.86 -17.14 -4.72
N GLU A 145 -11.34 -17.30 -3.51
CA GLU A 145 -10.54 -16.28 -2.82
C GLU A 145 -9.28 -15.91 -3.60
N TYR A 146 -8.60 -16.90 -4.19
CA TYR A 146 -7.43 -16.68 -5.05
C TYR A 146 -7.78 -15.82 -6.28
N GLN A 147 -8.87 -16.14 -6.98
CA GLN A 147 -9.30 -15.37 -8.15
C GLN A 147 -9.75 -13.95 -7.76
N GLU A 148 -10.45 -13.81 -6.64
CA GLU A 148 -10.87 -12.52 -6.12
C GLU A 148 -9.66 -11.62 -5.84
N LEU A 149 -8.63 -12.11 -5.13
CA LEU A 149 -7.40 -11.33 -4.90
C LEU A 149 -6.68 -10.95 -6.19
N LYS A 150 -6.57 -11.89 -7.14
CA LYS A 150 -5.94 -11.62 -8.43
C LYS A 150 -6.66 -10.56 -9.25
N SER A 151 -7.97 -10.42 -9.06
CA SER A 151 -8.77 -9.40 -9.73
C SER A 151 -8.76 -8.05 -9.01
N LEU A 152 -8.64 -8.07 -7.67
CA LEU A 152 -8.75 -6.89 -6.83
C LEU A 152 -7.45 -6.11 -6.77
N LEU A 153 -6.32 -6.81 -6.63
CA LEU A 153 -5.02 -6.20 -6.36
C LEU A 153 -4.23 -5.96 -7.64
N SER A 154 -3.46 -4.86 -7.67
CA SER A 154 -2.41 -4.69 -8.67
C SER A 154 -1.36 -5.81 -8.56
N PRO A 155 -0.54 -6.05 -9.60
CA PRO A 155 0.55 -7.01 -9.52
C PRO A 155 1.51 -6.73 -8.35
N GLU A 156 1.84 -5.47 -8.10
CA GLU A 156 2.73 -5.04 -7.01
C GLU A 156 2.07 -5.24 -5.64
N GLU A 157 0.81 -4.83 -5.50
CA GLU A 157 0.03 -5.03 -4.27
C GLU A 157 -0.15 -6.52 -3.95
N TYR A 158 -0.41 -7.34 -4.97
CA TYR A 158 -0.53 -8.78 -4.82
C TYR A 158 0.78 -9.41 -4.35
N ALA A 159 1.91 -8.98 -4.91
CA ALA A 159 3.23 -9.46 -4.51
C ALA A 159 3.54 -9.10 -3.05
N SER A 160 3.35 -7.83 -2.67
CA SER A 160 3.54 -7.34 -1.29
C SER A 160 2.64 -8.10 -0.30
N ALA A 161 1.35 -8.23 -0.63
CA ALA A 161 0.37 -8.96 0.17
C ALA A 161 0.81 -10.42 0.38
N ARG A 162 1.24 -11.11 -0.68
CA ARG A 162 1.70 -12.50 -0.61
C ARG A 162 2.95 -12.66 0.25
N GLU A 163 3.91 -11.76 0.12
CA GLU A 163 5.15 -11.77 0.91
C GLU A 163 4.87 -11.56 2.40
N SER A 164 3.87 -10.75 2.73
CA SER A 164 3.48 -10.45 4.11
C SER A 164 2.78 -11.61 4.86
N THR A 165 2.44 -12.70 4.16
CA THR A 165 1.67 -13.82 4.75
C THR A 165 2.36 -14.53 5.91
N LEU A 166 3.69 -14.41 6.01
CA LEU A 166 4.51 -15.04 7.03
C LEU A 166 4.80 -14.14 8.25
N ASN A 167 4.68 -12.82 8.11
CA ASN A 167 5.19 -11.87 9.10
C ASN A 167 4.23 -10.70 9.45
N ALA A 168 3.08 -10.58 8.80
CA ALA A 168 2.06 -9.59 9.15
C ALA A 168 1.27 -9.99 10.41
N HIS A 169 1.86 -9.78 11.58
CA HIS A 169 1.21 -9.99 12.88
C HIS A 169 1.20 -8.68 13.68
N TYR A 170 0.01 -8.11 13.87
CA TYR A 170 -0.14 -6.90 14.66
C TYR A 170 -0.11 -7.16 16.16
N THR A 171 0.51 -6.23 16.89
CA THR A 171 0.47 -6.21 18.36
C THR A 171 -0.98 -6.05 18.82
N SER A 172 -1.41 -6.90 19.75
CA SER A 172 -2.76 -6.83 20.32
C SER A 172 -2.97 -5.51 21.07
N PRO A 173 -4.14 -4.85 20.95
CA PRO A 173 -4.44 -3.63 21.69
C PRO A 173 -4.25 -3.75 23.22
N VAL A 174 -4.46 -4.95 23.79
CA VAL A 174 -4.20 -5.21 25.22
C VAL A 174 -2.72 -5.03 25.58
N ILE A 175 -1.82 -5.50 24.71
CA ILE A 175 -0.37 -5.33 24.88
C ILE A 175 0.03 -3.87 24.66
N ILE A 176 -0.53 -3.22 23.64
CA ILE A 176 -0.28 -1.80 23.36
C ILE A 176 -0.68 -0.93 24.55
N GLN A 177 -1.84 -1.18 25.16
CA GLN A 177 -2.27 -0.46 26.35
C GLN A 177 -1.31 -0.64 27.52
N ALA A 178 -0.83 -1.86 27.76
CA ALA A 178 0.16 -2.13 28.80
C ALA A 178 1.49 -1.39 28.54
N ILE A 179 1.89 -1.23 27.28
CA ILE A 179 3.05 -0.43 26.87
C ILE A 179 2.79 1.05 27.21
N TYR A 180 1.65 1.61 26.82
CA TYR A 180 1.33 3.01 27.14
C TYR A 180 1.22 3.27 28.65
N ASP A 181 0.66 2.33 29.41
CA ASP A 181 0.63 2.42 30.88
C ASP A 181 2.04 2.47 31.48
N ALA A 182 2.98 1.68 30.94
CA ALA A 182 4.37 1.68 31.39
C ALA A 182 5.08 3.00 31.00
N VAL A 183 4.90 3.45 29.77
CA VAL A 183 5.44 4.72 29.24
C VAL A 183 4.93 5.92 30.04
N GLY A 184 3.63 5.94 30.38
CA GLY A 184 3.05 6.97 31.25
C GLY A 184 3.66 6.98 32.65
N LYS A 185 3.92 5.80 33.25
CA LYS A 185 4.61 5.68 34.54
C LYS A 185 6.07 6.14 34.51
N MET A 186 6.69 6.15 33.33
CA MET A 186 8.03 6.72 33.12
C MET A 186 8.00 8.25 32.97
N GLY A 187 6.82 8.88 32.98
CA GLY A 187 6.64 10.33 32.96
C GLY A 187 6.36 10.91 31.57
N PHE A 188 6.19 10.08 30.54
CA PHE A 188 5.75 10.56 29.24
C PHE A 188 4.27 10.96 29.29
N ALA A 189 3.97 12.18 28.84
CA ALA A 189 2.60 12.70 28.77
C ALA A 189 2.27 13.30 27.40
N ARG A 190 3.27 13.84 26.69
CA ARG A 190 3.13 14.34 25.33
C ARG A 190 4.51 14.41 24.67
N GLY A 191 4.54 14.26 23.34
CA GLY A 191 5.77 14.39 22.57
C GLY A 191 5.59 13.89 21.14
N ASN A 192 6.70 13.61 20.46
CA ASN A 192 6.72 12.96 19.16
C ASN A 192 6.81 11.44 19.36
N VAL A 193 5.78 10.72 18.93
CA VAL A 193 5.68 9.25 19.04
C VAL A 193 5.89 8.65 17.65
N LEU A 194 6.83 7.73 17.54
CA LEU A 194 7.10 6.97 16.32
C LEU A 194 6.51 5.56 16.41
N ASP A 195 5.97 5.06 15.30
CA ASP A 195 5.80 3.63 15.05
C ASP A 195 6.51 3.29 13.71
N PRO A 196 7.70 2.65 13.75
CA PRO A 196 8.53 2.46 12.56
C PRO A 196 8.01 1.35 11.62
N ALA A 197 7.01 0.59 12.04
CA ALA A 197 6.34 -0.44 11.25
C ALA A 197 4.85 -0.40 11.60
N ALA A 198 4.23 0.73 11.28
CA ALA A 198 2.95 1.15 11.85
C ALA A 198 1.80 0.16 11.59
N GLY A 199 1.92 -0.69 10.57
CA GLY A 199 0.79 -1.47 10.10
C GLY A 199 -0.35 -0.52 9.74
N ILE A 200 -1.58 -0.90 10.12
CA ILE A 200 -2.73 0.00 9.98
C ILE A 200 -2.77 1.09 11.06
N GLY A 201 -1.84 1.13 12.02
CA GLY A 201 -1.73 2.15 13.06
C GLY A 201 -2.34 1.78 14.42
N ASN A 202 -2.29 0.51 14.84
CA ASN A 202 -2.91 0.08 16.10
C ASN A 202 -2.39 0.83 17.33
N PHE A 203 -1.11 1.22 17.35
CA PHE A 203 -0.55 2.06 18.43
C PHE A 203 -1.27 3.41 18.52
N TYR A 204 -1.50 4.06 17.38
CA TYR A 204 -2.21 5.34 17.32
C TYR A 204 -3.66 5.21 17.82
N GLY A 205 -4.34 4.13 17.44
CA GLY A 205 -5.72 3.87 17.86
C GLY A 205 -5.87 3.56 19.35
N CYS A 206 -4.78 3.14 20.02
CA CYS A 206 -4.76 2.86 21.46
C CYS A 206 -4.11 3.99 22.27
N LEU A 207 -3.82 5.14 21.65
CA LEU A 207 -3.19 6.26 22.35
C LEU A 207 -4.13 6.76 23.47
N PRO A 208 -3.68 6.79 24.75
CA PRO A 208 -4.52 7.25 25.86
C PRO A 208 -4.98 8.70 25.71
N GLU A 209 -6.12 9.04 26.32
CA GLU A 209 -6.67 10.40 26.31
C GLU A 209 -5.65 11.42 26.80
N GLU A 210 -4.92 11.08 27.87
CA GLU A 210 -3.92 11.92 28.51
C GLU A 210 -2.73 12.22 27.57
N MET A 211 -2.52 11.37 26.55
CA MET A 211 -1.42 11.48 25.58
C MET A 211 -1.86 12.02 24.21
N LYS A 212 -3.13 12.37 24.01
CA LYS A 212 -3.65 12.89 22.72
C LYS A 212 -2.98 14.16 22.21
N GLY A 213 -2.28 14.90 23.07
CA GLY A 213 -1.46 16.04 22.68
C GLY A 213 -0.16 15.67 21.96
N SER A 214 0.11 14.39 21.73
CA SER A 214 1.30 13.89 21.04
C SER A 214 1.17 14.02 19.52
N ARG A 215 2.31 14.21 18.84
CA ARG A 215 2.40 14.15 17.38
C ARG A 215 2.78 12.72 16.99
N LEU A 216 2.03 12.14 16.08
CA LEU A 216 2.18 10.74 15.68
C LEU A 216 2.92 10.66 14.35
N TYR A 217 3.92 9.79 14.31
CA TYR A 217 4.77 9.56 13.16
C TYR A 217 4.87 8.06 12.89
N GLY A 218 4.98 7.69 11.63
CA GLY A 218 5.25 6.30 11.30
C GLY A 218 5.76 6.05 9.90
N ALA A 219 6.29 4.85 9.74
CA ALA A 219 6.62 4.28 8.46
C ALA A 219 5.88 2.95 8.31
N GLU A 220 5.41 2.67 7.10
CA GLU A 220 4.85 1.37 6.75
C GLU A 220 5.31 1.00 5.35
N LEU A 221 5.86 -0.21 5.21
CA LEU A 221 6.42 -0.69 3.96
C LEU A 221 5.32 -1.09 2.97
N ASP A 222 4.25 -1.73 3.46
CA ASP A 222 3.17 -2.21 2.61
C ASP A 222 2.23 -1.06 2.18
N GLY A 223 2.04 -0.94 0.87
CA GLY A 223 1.29 0.17 0.27
C GLY A 223 -0.20 0.20 0.65
N ILE A 224 -0.85 -0.95 0.77
CA ILE A 224 -2.26 -1.02 1.19
C ILE A 224 -2.36 -0.65 2.67
N THR A 225 -1.54 -1.30 3.49
CA THR A 225 -1.53 -1.14 4.94
C THR A 225 -1.26 0.31 5.35
N GLY A 226 -0.26 0.96 4.74
CA GLY A 226 0.06 2.36 4.99
C GLY A 226 -1.02 3.34 4.50
N ARG A 227 -1.71 3.04 3.39
CA ARG A 227 -2.85 3.85 2.92
C ARG A 227 -4.07 3.72 3.84
N ILE A 228 -4.36 2.52 4.35
CA ILE A 228 -5.38 2.30 5.38
C ILE A 228 -5.03 3.12 6.64
N ALA A 229 -3.78 3.06 7.10
CA ALA A 229 -3.34 3.82 8.26
C ALA A 229 -3.55 5.33 8.10
N LYS A 230 -3.28 5.88 6.91
CA LYS A 230 -3.54 7.30 6.60
C LYS A 230 -5.02 7.70 6.65
N GLN A 231 -5.93 6.78 6.35
CA GLN A 231 -7.38 7.01 6.43
C GLN A 231 -7.90 6.88 7.87
N LEU A 232 -7.32 5.97 8.66
CA LEU A 232 -7.63 5.83 10.08
C LEU A 232 -7.05 6.96 10.92
N TYR A 233 -5.87 7.46 10.58
CA TYR A 233 -5.13 8.46 11.35
C TYR A 233 -4.76 9.67 10.49
N PRO A 234 -5.75 10.47 10.04
CA PRO A 234 -5.54 11.57 9.09
C PRO A 234 -4.60 12.67 9.61
N HIS A 235 -4.41 12.77 10.93
CA HIS A 235 -3.52 13.73 11.61
C HIS A 235 -2.13 13.18 11.95
N ALA A 236 -1.86 11.90 11.67
CA ALA A 236 -0.53 11.31 11.80
C ALA A 236 0.33 11.55 10.54
N ASP A 237 1.63 11.70 10.73
CA ASP A 237 2.62 11.79 9.64
C ASP A 237 3.14 10.39 9.32
N ILE A 238 2.46 9.72 8.39
CA ILE A 238 2.75 8.33 8.00
C ILE A 238 3.42 8.33 6.61
N GLN A 239 4.61 7.77 6.52
CA GLN A 239 5.32 7.54 5.27
C GLN A 239 5.12 6.11 4.80
N ILE A 240 4.78 5.92 3.53
CA ILE A 240 4.62 4.59 2.92
C ILE A 240 5.96 4.22 2.30
N THR A 241 6.85 3.68 3.11
CA THR A 241 8.23 3.34 2.79
C THR A 241 8.83 2.51 3.93
N GLY A 242 9.93 1.81 3.66
CA GLY A 242 10.74 1.21 4.74
C GLY A 242 11.30 2.29 5.67
N PHE A 243 11.27 2.04 6.97
CA PHE A 243 11.72 3.01 7.98
C PHE A 243 13.16 3.48 7.74
N GLU A 244 14.02 2.60 7.22
CA GLU A 244 15.41 2.88 6.86
C GLU A 244 15.57 3.97 5.78
N ASN A 245 14.52 4.26 5.02
CA ASN A 245 14.50 5.30 4.00
C ASN A 245 13.91 6.63 4.50
N THR A 246 13.39 6.66 5.72
CA THR A 246 12.85 7.89 6.32
C THR A 246 13.98 8.84 6.72
N THR A 247 13.68 10.14 6.73
CA THR A 247 14.64 11.17 7.13
C THR A 247 14.03 12.00 8.25
N TYR A 248 14.43 11.70 9.48
CA TYR A 248 14.08 12.48 10.66
C TYR A 248 15.34 13.08 11.29
N PRO A 249 15.26 14.27 11.92
CA PRO A 249 16.36 14.81 12.70
C PRO A 249 16.77 13.86 13.82
N ASN A 250 18.03 13.96 14.26
CA ASN A 250 18.47 13.30 15.50
C ASN A 250 17.66 13.84 16.70
N ASP A 251 17.42 12.98 17.69
CA ASP A 251 16.69 13.30 18.92
C ASP A 251 15.28 13.87 18.68
N PHE A 252 14.65 13.47 17.56
CA PHE A 252 13.33 13.97 17.16
C PHE A 252 12.17 13.27 17.86
N PHE A 253 12.33 12.00 18.24
CA PHE A 253 11.28 11.19 18.86
C PHE A 253 11.50 11.04 20.36
N ASP A 254 10.43 11.18 21.13
CA ASP A 254 10.43 11.01 22.58
C ASP A 254 10.13 9.56 22.98
N VAL A 255 9.35 8.85 22.14
CA VAL A 255 8.98 7.43 22.29
C VAL A 255 8.91 6.79 20.90
N ALA A 256 9.37 5.54 20.79
CA ALA A 256 9.35 4.71 19.59
C ALA A 256 9.10 3.23 19.93
#